data_AF-X1SEQ9-F1
#
_entry.id   AF-X1SEQ9-F1
#
_cell.length_a   1.000
_cell.length_b   1.000
_cell.length_c   1.000
_cell.angle_alpha   90.00
_cell.angle_beta   90.00
_cell.angle_gamma   90.00
#
_symmetry.space_group_name_H-M   'P 1'
#
loop_
_entity.id
_entity.type
_entity.pdbx_description
1 polymer ?
#
loop_
_entity_poly.entity_id
_entity_poly.type
_entity_poly.pdbx_seq_one_letter_code
_entity_poly.pdbx_strand_id
1 'polypeptide(L)'
;MLAAVVIPNVQRFIGAGETEAEETELANIQAAVSAMMVDNELGELPVESFPANLPTNATNQMGDDPATTEVVEPGFPAPDAATKDGGLGAKGIDPDGKDYMALDQDGYILYQHDITGDGLTTSLVNYVALPTTAYWYWVDASGTVYQVLTEPAP
;
A
#
# COMPACT_ATOMS: atom_id res chain seq x y z
N MET A 1 40.09 -35.73 -26.42
CA MET A 1 39.35 -35.57 -25.14
C MET A 1 38.24 -34.58 -25.39
N LEU A 2 36.98 -34.99 -25.24
CA LEU A 2 35.82 -34.10 -25.36
C LEU A 2 35.64 -33.45 -23.99
N ALA A 3 35.75 -32.12 -23.91
CA ALA A 3 35.45 -31.38 -22.68
C ALA A 3 33.92 -31.19 -22.60
N ALA A 4 33.27 -31.87 -21.66
CA ALA A 4 31.90 -31.53 -21.28
C ALA A 4 31.97 -30.30 -20.37
N VAL A 5 31.60 -29.14 -20.91
CA VAL A 5 31.33 -27.94 -20.10
C VAL A 5 30.00 -28.19 -19.41
N VAL A 6 30.06 -28.44 -18.11
CA VAL A 6 28.88 -28.46 -17.25
C VAL A 6 28.43 -27.01 -17.10
N ILE A 7 27.31 -26.64 -17.72
CA ILE A 7 26.63 -25.39 -17.39
C ILE A 7 25.92 -25.65 -16.05
N PRO A 8 26.30 -25.00 -14.95
CA PRO A 8 25.56 -25.12 -13.71
C PRO A 8 24.13 -24.64 -13.93
N ASN A 9 23.19 -25.29 -13.23
CA ASN A 9 21.76 -25.11 -13.41
C ASN A 9 21.32 -23.70 -12.94
N VAL A 10 21.51 -22.68 -13.78
CA VAL A 10 21.16 -21.26 -13.51
C VAL A 10 19.68 -21.07 -13.21
N GLN A 11 18.83 -22.00 -13.67
CA GLN A 11 17.39 -22.00 -13.36
C GLN A 11 17.09 -22.12 -11.86
N ARG A 12 17.94 -22.77 -11.05
CA ARG A 12 17.70 -22.90 -9.60
C ARG A 12 18.01 -21.61 -8.84
N PHE A 13 18.84 -20.74 -9.40
CA PHE A 13 19.21 -19.46 -8.78
C PHE A 13 18.21 -18.35 -9.10
N ILE A 14 17.49 -18.45 -10.22
CA ILE A 14 16.45 -17.47 -10.58
C ILE A 14 15.25 -17.61 -9.64
N GLY A 15 14.74 -18.82 -9.41
CA GLY A 15 13.56 -19.01 -8.55
C GLY A 15 13.79 -18.73 -7.06
N ALA A 16 15.00 -18.92 -6.54
CA ALA A 16 15.30 -18.58 -5.15
C ALA A 16 15.37 -17.07 -4.91
N GLY A 17 15.93 -16.31 -5.87
CA GLY A 17 16.01 -14.86 -5.77
C GLY A 17 14.66 -14.17 -5.90
N GLU A 18 13.75 -14.73 -6.70
CA GLU A 18 12.37 -14.23 -6.83
C GLU A 18 11.59 -14.37 -5.51
N THR A 19 11.64 -15.53 -4.86
CA THR A 19 10.99 -15.74 -3.56
C THR A 19 11.59 -14.85 -2.47
N GLU A 20 12.91 -14.70 -2.42
CA GLU A 20 13.55 -13.80 -1.45
C GLU A 20 13.15 -12.33 -1.68
N ALA A 21 13.02 -11.90 -2.93
CA ALA A 21 12.55 -10.57 -3.28
C ALA A 21 11.09 -10.36 -2.89
N GLU A 22 10.23 -11.35 -3.12
CA GLU A 22 8.82 -11.37 -2.73
C GLU A 22 8.64 -11.18 -1.21
N GLU A 23 9.33 -12.00 -0.42
CA GLU A 23 9.29 -11.93 1.05
C GLU A 23 9.83 -10.61 1.58
N THR A 24 10.88 -10.07 0.93
CA THR A 24 11.46 -8.77 1.29
C THR A 24 10.49 -7.63 1.02
N GLU A 25 9.79 -7.65 -0.13
CA GLU A 25 8.79 -6.64 -0.45
C GLU A 25 7.63 -6.69 0.56
N LEU A 26 7.07 -7.87 0.84
CA LEU A 26 6.01 -8.05 1.84
C LEU A 26 6.44 -7.54 3.22
N ALA A 27 7.66 -7.86 3.67
CA ALA A 27 8.17 -7.38 4.95
C ALA A 27 8.28 -5.85 5.02
N ASN A 28 8.70 -5.21 3.92
CA ASN A 28 8.75 -3.75 3.82
C ASN A 28 7.35 -3.13 3.86
N ILE A 29 6.38 -3.68 3.13
CA ILE A 29 5.00 -3.19 3.14
C ILE A 29 4.35 -3.38 4.51
N GLN A 30 4.56 -4.53 5.16
CA GLN A 30 4.06 -4.79 6.50
C GLN A 30 4.62 -3.78 7.53
N ALA A 31 5.92 -3.47 7.46
CA ALA A 31 6.54 -2.47 8.33
C ALA A 31 6.00 -1.06 8.07
N ALA A 32 5.78 -0.72 6.80
CA ALA A 32 5.22 0.57 6.39
C ALA A 32 3.80 0.77 6.91
N VAL A 33 2.93 -0.25 6.81
CA VAL A 33 1.58 -0.22 7.39
C VAL A 33 1.62 -0.04 8.90
N SER A 34 2.48 -0.78 9.60
CA SER A 34 2.61 -0.65 11.05
C SER A 34 3.11 0.73 11.48
N ALA A 35 4.09 1.30 10.75
CA ALA A 35 4.58 2.66 11.02
C ALA A 35 3.47 3.69 10.81
N MET A 36 2.73 3.59 9.71
CA MET A 36 1.61 4.46 9.43
C MET A 36 0.54 4.39 10.52
N MET A 37 0.17 3.19 11.00
CA MET A 37 -0.82 3.06 12.07
C MET A 37 -0.34 3.68 13.38
N VAL A 38 0.95 3.56 13.69
CA VAL A 38 1.55 4.18 14.88
C VAL A 38 1.53 5.70 14.78
N ASP A 39 1.94 6.26 13.64
CA ASP A 39 2.01 7.71 13.43
C ASP A 39 0.61 8.36 13.41
N ASN A 40 -0.42 7.59 13.04
CA ASN A 40 -1.82 8.02 13.07
C ASN A 40 -2.58 7.60 14.34
N GLU A 41 -1.89 7.03 15.34
CA GLU A 41 -2.47 6.56 16.62
C GLU A 41 -3.66 5.59 16.44
N LEU A 42 -3.61 4.75 15.40
CA LEU A 42 -4.69 3.83 15.06
C LEU A 42 -4.56 2.52 15.85
N GLY A 43 -5.60 2.19 16.62
CA GLY A 43 -5.76 0.85 17.18
C GLY A 43 -6.18 -0.19 16.13
N GLU A 44 -6.97 0.25 15.15
CA GLU A 44 -7.44 -0.55 14.02
C GLU A 44 -7.56 0.35 12.78
N LEU A 45 -7.30 -0.20 11.60
CA LEU A 45 -7.60 0.48 10.35
C LEU A 45 -9.12 0.50 10.15
N PRO A 46 -9.68 1.66 9.76
CA PRO A 46 -11.07 1.77 9.37
C PRO A 46 -11.20 1.18 7.97
N VAL A 47 -11.30 -0.14 7.92
CA VAL A 47 -11.64 -0.88 6.71
C VAL A 47 -13.10 -1.25 6.78
N GLU A 48 -13.85 -1.04 5.69
CA GLU A 48 -15.17 -1.65 5.54
C GLU A 48 -14.99 -3.18 5.67
N SER A 49 -15.85 -3.79 6.48
CA SER A 49 -15.80 -5.19 6.87
C SER A 49 -15.49 -6.12 5.68
N PHE A 50 -14.48 -6.96 5.87
CA PHE A 50 -14.13 -8.08 5.00
C PHE A 50 -15.30 -8.81 4.36
N PRO A 51 -15.32 -9.01 3.04
CA PRO A 51 -16.04 -10.12 2.47
C PRO A 51 -15.23 -11.40 2.69
N ALA A 52 -15.92 -12.50 2.97
CA ALA A 52 -15.36 -13.85 3.13
C ALA A 52 -14.73 -14.46 1.84
N ASN A 53 -14.35 -13.64 0.85
CA ASN A 53 -13.85 -14.06 -0.46
C ASN A 53 -12.60 -13.25 -0.87
N LEU A 54 -11.75 -13.87 -1.72
CA LEU A 54 -10.50 -13.35 -2.30
C LEU A 54 -10.60 -11.88 -2.81
N PRO A 55 -9.49 -11.12 -2.76
CA PRO A 55 -9.52 -9.66 -2.66
C PRO A 55 -9.82 -8.99 -4.00
N THR A 56 -11.04 -8.50 -4.23
CA THR A 56 -11.36 -7.60 -5.36
C THR A 56 -10.74 -6.20 -5.19
N ASN A 57 -10.01 -5.96 -4.11
CA ASN A 57 -9.46 -4.67 -3.70
C ASN A 57 -7.94 -4.67 -3.48
N ALA A 58 -7.21 -5.73 -3.89
CA ALA A 58 -5.75 -5.69 -3.79
C ALA A 58 -5.17 -4.67 -4.78
N THR A 59 -4.19 -3.89 -4.34
CA THR A 59 -3.55 -2.82 -5.12
C THR A 59 -2.02 -2.89 -4.99
N ASN A 60 -1.30 -2.44 -6.02
CA ASN A 60 0.15 -2.26 -6.02
C ASN A 60 0.51 -0.77 -6.03
N GLN A 61 -0.50 0.09 -6.09
CA GLN A 61 -0.36 1.53 -5.96
C GLN A 61 -0.35 1.85 -4.48
N MET A 62 0.73 2.44 -4.01
CA MET A 62 0.99 2.77 -2.61
C MET A 62 0.59 4.21 -2.28
N GLY A 63 0.11 4.96 -3.26
CA GLY A 63 -0.22 6.38 -3.18
C GLY A 63 -0.42 6.94 -4.59
N ASP A 64 -0.37 8.25 -4.70
CA ASP A 64 -0.46 8.96 -5.98
C ASP A 64 0.88 8.95 -6.74
N ASP A 65 0.83 8.63 -8.04
CA ASP A 65 1.95 8.81 -8.95
C ASP A 65 2.16 10.32 -9.22
N PRO A 66 3.34 10.88 -8.88
CA PRO A 66 3.62 12.29 -9.13
C PRO A 66 3.63 12.65 -10.63
N ALA A 67 3.59 11.65 -11.53
CA ALA A 67 3.45 11.84 -12.97
C ALA A 67 1.99 12.02 -13.44
N THR A 68 0.98 11.69 -12.62
CA THR A 68 -0.44 11.70 -12.99
C THR A 68 -1.21 12.85 -12.33
N THR A 69 -0.85 14.09 -12.67
CA THR A 69 -1.40 15.33 -12.07
C THR A 69 -2.91 15.56 -12.14
N GLU A 70 -3.69 14.70 -12.79
CA GLU A 70 -5.15 14.86 -12.96
C GLU A 70 -5.97 13.65 -12.49
N VAL A 71 -5.32 12.57 -12.01
CA VAL A 71 -6.01 11.34 -11.58
C VAL A 71 -5.63 11.08 -10.14
N VAL A 72 -6.60 11.14 -9.23
CA VAL A 72 -6.41 10.64 -7.87
C VAL A 72 -6.40 9.12 -7.93
N GLU A 73 -5.23 8.53 -7.73
CA GLU A 73 -5.06 7.08 -7.75
C GLU A 73 -5.38 6.47 -6.37
N PRO A 74 -6.04 5.30 -6.32
CA PRO A 74 -6.32 4.62 -5.05
C PRO A 74 -5.01 4.06 -4.48
N GLY A 75 -4.42 4.74 -3.49
CA GLY A 75 -3.21 4.30 -2.80
C GLY A 75 -3.48 3.25 -1.72
N PHE A 76 -2.50 2.43 -1.38
CA PHE A 76 -2.58 1.43 -0.32
C PHE A 76 -2.13 1.99 1.05
N PRO A 77 -2.75 1.57 2.17
CA PRO A 77 -4.04 0.89 2.24
C PRO A 77 -5.18 1.85 1.88
N ALA A 78 -5.86 1.53 0.78
CA ALA A 78 -7.00 2.33 0.31
C ALA A 78 -8.16 2.07 1.26
N PRO A 79 -8.70 3.07 1.97
CA PRO A 79 -10.11 3.03 2.25
C PRO A 79 -10.83 2.96 0.90
N ASP A 80 -11.80 2.06 0.77
CA ASP A 80 -12.70 2.17 -0.37
C ASP A 80 -13.40 3.55 -0.32
N ALA A 81 -13.99 3.97 -1.43
CA ALA A 81 -14.68 5.25 -1.50
C ALA A 81 -15.82 5.42 -0.45
N ALA A 82 -16.24 4.36 0.26
CA ALA A 82 -17.26 4.42 1.30
C ALA A 82 -16.72 4.88 2.67
N THR A 83 -15.41 4.78 2.91
CA THR A 83 -14.80 5.28 4.16
C THR A 83 -14.65 6.81 4.20
N LYS A 84 -14.95 7.50 3.08
CA LYS A 84 -15.04 8.97 3.05
C LYS A 84 -16.15 9.55 3.93
N ASP A 85 -17.20 8.77 4.25
CA ASP A 85 -18.44 9.30 4.85
C ASP A 85 -18.91 8.59 6.16
N GLY A 86 -18.12 7.67 6.74
CA GLY A 86 -18.69 6.61 7.61
C GLY A 86 -18.58 6.71 9.13
N GLY A 87 -17.55 7.32 9.74
CA GLY A 87 -17.40 7.31 11.21
C GLY A 87 -15.98 7.32 11.75
N LEU A 88 -15.81 6.96 13.04
CA LEU A 88 -14.54 6.94 13.78
C LEU A 88 -13.43 6.24 12.97
N GLY A 89 -12.45 7.01 12.47
CA GLY A 89 -11.35 6.53 11.64
C GLY A 89 -11.42 6.97 10.17
N ALA A 90 -12.56 7.47 9.67
CA ALA A 90 -12.61 8.16 8.40
C ALA A 90 -11.60 9.31 8.44
N LYS A 91 -10.60 9.27 7.57
CA LYS A 91 -9.56 10.28 7.46
C LYS A 91 -10.10 11.53 6.76
N GLY A 92 -11.32 11.91 7.10
CA GLY A 92 -11.93 13.16 6.71
C GLY A 92 -11.46 14.31 7.59
N ILE A 93 -10.72 14.04 8.69
CA ILE A 93 -10.19 15.05 9.62
C ILE A 93 -8.72 14.74 9.95
N ASP A 94 -7.85 15.75 9.91
CA ASP A 94 -6.43 15.70 10.27
C ASP A 94 -6.19 15.64 11.79
N PRO A 95 -4.95 15.38 12.25
CA PRO A 95 -4.64 15.36 13.69
C PRO A 95 -4.94 16.68 14.44
N ASP A 96 -5.07 17.80 13.72
CA ASP A 96 -5.42 19.12 14.27
C ASP A 96 -6.93 19.39 14.27
N GLY A 97 -7.75 18.47 13.75
CA GLY A 97 -9.21 18.59 13.70
C GLY A 97 -9.76 19.30 12.46
N LYS A 98 -9.00 19.44 11.37
CA LYS A 98 -9.44 20.05 10.10
C LYS A 98 -9.79 19.02 9.04
N ASP A 99 -10.73 19.35 8.18
CA ASP A 99 -11.10 18.44 7.10
C ASP A 99 -9.99 18.32 6.04
N TYR A 100 -9.69 17.10 5.61
CA TYR A 100 -8.83 16.90 4.43
C TYR A 100 -9.57 17.39 3.16
N MET A 101 -8.88 18.14 2.31
CA MET A 101 -9.43 18.76 1.09
C MET A 101 -8.98 17.99 -0.17
N ALA A 102 -9.53 18.33 -1.34
CA ALA A 102 -9.33 17.57 -2.60
C ALA A 102 -7.87 17.39 -3.10
N LEU A 103 -6.90 18.14 -2.55
CA LEU A 103 -5.47 17.96 -2.83
C LEU A 103 -4.74 17.18 -1.72
N ASP A 104 -5.39 17.02 -0.58
CA ASP A 104 -4.91 16.20 0.51
C ASP A 104 -5.43 14.78 0.26
N GLN A 105 -4.52 13.82 0.22
CA GLN A 105 -4.89 12.46 -0.15
C GLN A 105 -5.66 11.82 1.02
N ASP A 106 -6.97 11.65 0.81
CA ASP A 106 -7.86 10.96 1.74
C ASP A 106 -7.39 9.52 1.95
N GLY A 107 -7.32 9.07 3.21
CA GLY A 107 -6.95 7.71 3.58
C GLY A 107 -5.51 7.50 4.02
N TYR A 108 -5.25 6.31 4.54
CA TYR A 108 -4.01 5.96 5.23
C TYR A 108 -2.96 5.42 4.26
N ILE A 109 -2.54 6.19 3.28
CA ILE A 109 -1.68 5.71 2.20
C ILE A 109 -0.18 5.70 2.57
N LEU A 110 0.58 4.82 1.92
CA LEU A 110 1.99 4.59 2.24
C LEU A 110 2.98 5.48 1.47
N TYR A 111 2.56 6.12 0.39
CA TYR A 111 3.41 6.98 -0.46
C TYR A 111 2.74 8.32 -0.73
N GLN A 112 3.52 9.40 -0.61
CA GLN A 112 3.09 10.79 -0.79
C GLN A 112 1.82 11.16 -0.03
N HIS A 113 1.71 10.66 1.19
CA HIS A 113 0.58 10.94 2.06
C HIS A 113 0.63 12.37 2.59
N ASP A 114 -0.40 13.17 2.35
CA ASP A 114 -0.57 14.42 3.07
C ASP A 114 -1.27 14.17 4.41
N ILE A 115 -0.58 14.47 5.51
CA ILE A 115 -1.12 14.31 6.88
C ILE A 115 -1.77 15.60 7.40
N THR A 116 -1.79 16.67 6.61
CA THR A 116 -2.40 17.95 7.00
C THR A 116 -3.62 18.22 6.12
N GLY A 117 -4.75 18.58 6.73
CA GLY A 117 -5.95 19.01 6.03
C GLY A 117 -5.89 20.50 5.73
N ASP A 118 -4.97 20.93 4.84
CA ASP A 118 -4.80 22.34 4.47
C ASP A 118 -4.99 22.65 2.98
N GLY A 119 -5.26 21.63 2.16
CA GLY A 119 -5.40 21.75 0.72
C GLY A 119 -4.09 22.06 0.00
N LEU A 120 -2.93 21.81 0.61
CA LEU A 120 -1.60 22.08 0.07
C LEU A 120 -0.67 20.88 0.24
N THR A 121 -0.04 20.44 -0.86
CA THR A 121 0.96 19.34 -0.84
C THR A 121 2.32 19.79 -0.29
N THR A 122 2.41 20.13 1.00
CA THR A 122 3.64 20.71 1.59
C THR A 122 4.33 19.79 2.60
N SER A 123 3.64 18.81 3.16
CA SER A 123 4.16 17.91 4.20
C SER A 123 3.90 16.44 3.89
N LEU A 124 4.32 16.01 2.70
CA LEU A 124 4.12 14.63 2.24
C LEU A 124 4.98 13.63 3.04
N VAL A 125 4.35 12.55 3.49
CA VAL A 125 4.97 11.45 4.22
C VAL A 125 5.09 10.22 3.31
N ASN A 126 6.23 9.55 3.37
CA ASN A 126 6.51 8.32 2.64
C ASN A 126 6.91 7.22 3.64
N TYR A 127 6.10 6.17 3.72
CA TYR A 127 6.40 4.94 4.46
C TYR A 127 7.05 3.88 3.58
N VAL A 128 6.91 4.01 2.25
CA VAL A 128 7.61 3.20 1.25
C VAL A 128 8.46 4.07 0.33
N ALA A 129 9.45 3.46 -0.35
CA ALA A 129 10.38 4.18 -1.21
C ALA A 129 9.86 4.45 -2.63
N LEU A 130 8.91 3.66 -3.10
CA LEU A 130 8.38 3.70 -4.47
C LEU A 130 6.85 3.78 -4.45
N PRO A 131 6.23 4.46 -5.44
CA PRO A 131 4.78 4.55 -5.56
C PRO A 131 4.13 3.21 -5.93
N THR A 132 4.86 2.32 -6.59
CA THR A 132 4.35 1.03 -7.09
C THR A 132 5.17 -0.15 -6.58
N THR A 133 4.51 -1.29 -6.34
CA THR A 133 5.14 -2.57 -5.99
C THR A 133 5.05 -3.61 -7.11
N ALA A 134 5.88 -4.65 -7.03
CA ALA A 134 5.85 -5.77 -7.98
C ALA A 134 4.61 -6.66 -7.77
N TYR A 135 4.15 -6.78 -6.53
CA TYR A 135 2.97 -7.58 -6.16
C TYR A 135 1.79 -6.71 -5.72
N TRP A 136 0.62 -7.35 -5.63
CA TRP A 136 -0.62 -6.72 -5.18
C TRP A 136 -0.84 -7.02 -3.70
N TYR A 137 -1.33 -6.04 -2.95
CA TYR A 137 -1.48 -6.12 -1.51
C TYR A 137 -2.88 -5.72 -1.06
N TRP A 138 -3.35 -6.37 0.00
CA TRP A 138 -4.49 -5.92 0.79
C TRP A 138 -4.15 -5.98 2.28
N VAL A 139 -4.86 -5.23 3.11
CA VAL A 139 -4.64 -5.15 4.55
C VAL A 139 -5.92 -5.43 5.31
N ASP A 140 -5.81 -5.96 6.52
CA ASP A 140 -6.91 -6.06 7.47
C ASP A 140 -7.02 -4.95 8.49
N ALA A 141 -8.15 -4.95 9.21
CA ALA A 141 -8.43 -3.98 10.26
C ALA A 141 -7.34 -3.97 11.34
N SER A 142 -6.63 -5.09 11.53
CA SER A 142 -5.51 -5.18 12.47
C SER A 142 -4.18 -4.69 11.90
N GLY A 143 -4.13 -4.30 10.62
CA GLY A 143 -2.90 -3.91 9.93
C GLY A 143 -2.10 -5.09 9.36
N THR A 144 -2.66 -6.31 9.33
CA THR A 144 -1.99 -7.47 8.72
C THR A 144 -2.06 -7.35 7.20
N VAL A 145 -0.90 -7.39 6.55
CA VAL A 145 -0.75 -7.28 5.09
C VAL A 145 -0.73 -8.66 4.46
N TYR A 146 -1.44 -8.79 3.35
CA TYR A 146 -1.53 -10.00 2.55
C TYR A 146 -1.12 -9.70 1.12
N GLN A 147 -0.33 -10.59 0.53
CA GLN A 147 0.20 -10.48 -0.81
C GLN A 147 -0.56 -11.37 -1.80
N VAL A 148 -0.71 -10.88 -3.03
CA VAL A 148 -1.32 -11.60 -4.14
C VAL A 148 -0.38 -11.53 -5.35
N LEU A 149 -0.07 -12.69 -5.92
CA LEU A 149 0.87 -12.85 -7.04
C LEU A 149 0.35 -12.31 -8.37
N THR A 150 -0.97 -12.17 -8.51
CA THR A 150 -1.63 -11.74 -9.74
C THR A 150 -2.66 -10.68 -9.43
N GLU A 151 -2.89 -9.79 -10.39
CA GLU A 151 -3.95 -8.78 -10.29
C GLU A 151 -5.29 -9.49 -10.01
N PRO A 152 -6.06 -9.03 -9.02
CA PRO A 152 -7.38 -9.58 -8.78
C PRO A 152 -8.29 -9.46 -10.00
N ALA A 153 -9.18 -10.44 -10.19
CA ALA A 153 -10.25 -10.28 -11.16
C ALA A 153 -11.18 -9.12 -10.72
N PRO A 154 -11.61 -8.25 -11.65
CA PRO A 154 -12.51 -7.13 -11.36
C PRO A 154 -13.90 -7.58 -10.90
#